data_AF-K0SUM4-F1
#
_entry.id   AF-K0SUM4-F1
#
_cell.length_a   1.000
_cell.length_b   1.000
_cell.length_c   1.000
_cell.angle_alpha   90.00
_cell.angle_beta   90.00
_cell.angle_gamma   90.00
#
_symmetry.space_group_name_H-M   'P 1'
#
loop_
_entity.id
_entity.type
_entity.pdbx_description
1 polymer ?
#
loop_
_entity_poly.entity_id
_entity_poly.type
_entity_poly.pdbx_seq_one_letter_code
_entity_poly.pdbx_strand_id
1 'polypeptide(L)'
;MGYQSVDDNDTPGLATNGLPRGDGDDLLGDDACTAKQPERMASKVCLVAVGVVLGCVISANGSRFIQNRSPATSSDLQHIIASSVTGKSFQDSLPFEETALPANWNPALPRHGLPLLGAPVTSSVHLLYHAHESAFGLLYDRGSTMSPYSLDYFLINSGGFDAQINQAYCAVATSAAVLNSLKLSKRFRSTDDLANLTFDLPVDPRYDPYPYATQRDILDGECVWNNVIEVGSGAGGGDGSNIDGVFKPPYGMSLLQTSKLIECHTKPDWDVTVRHVDPDKLSLSTMRFEIQTALLNPYARVLINYDRKGIGQTGGGHFSPLGAYNAETDSFLIIDVAKYKFPPVWVTAQALYNAMATVDRCGSYDFPRGQEKLTDNKSDGSTNRLFNPITEEEYERSLKVLNCEARKRGYLILKKKSS
;
A
#
# COMPACT_ATOMS: atom_id res chain seq x y z
N MET A 1 -31.87 1.48 -24.92
CA MET A 1 -31.56 0.39 -25.87
C MET A 1 -30.31 -0.29 -25.36
N GLY A 2 -30.21 -1.59 -25.12
CA GLY A 2 -31.21 -2.66 -24.99
C GLY A 2 -30.46 -3.90 -24.48
N TYR A 3 -30.97 -4.61 -23.48
CA TYR A 3 -30.35 -5.85 -23.00
C TYR A 3 -30.75 -7.00 -23.92
N GLN A 4 -29.79 -7.88 -24.27
CA GLN A 4 -30.07 -9.19 -24.86
C GLN A 4 -29.67 -10.28 -23.87
N SER A 5 -30.58 -11.22 -23.65
CA SER A 5 -30.35 -12.49 -22.97
C SER A 5 -29.60 -13.46 -23.88
N VAL A 6 -28.87 -14.40 -23.28
CA VAL A 6 -28.34 -15.59 -23.96
C VAL A 6 -29.16 -16.77 -23.45
N ASP A 7 -29.76 -17.53 -24.37
CA ASP A 7 -30.52 -18.74 -24.07
C ASP A 7 -29.59 -19.95 -23.89
N ASP A 8 -30.01 -20.88 -23.03
CA ASP A 8 -29.37 -22.19 -22.88
C ASP A 8 -29.64 -23.08 -24.11
N ASN A 9 -28.59 -23.52 -24.82
CA ASN A 9 -28.44 -24.84 -25.46
C ASN A 9 -27.12 -24.93 -26.24
N ASP A 10 -26.16 -25.73 -25.76
CA ASP A 10 -25.53 -26.82 -26.52
C ASP A 10 -24.36 -27.45 -25.74
N THR A 11 -24.53 -28.70 -25.30
CA THR A 11 -23.46 -29.57 -24.81
C THR A 11 -23.45 -30.89 -25.58
N PRO A 12 -22.37 -31.24 -26.31
CA PRO A 12 -22.19 -32.58 -26.85
C PRO A 12 -21.74 -33.54 -25.73
N GLY A 13 -22.43 -34.68 -25.57
CA GLY A 13 -22.25 -35.59 -24.44
C GLY A 13 -21.28 -36.77 -24.65
N LEU A 14 -21.15 -37.60 -23.62
CA LEU A 14 -20.41 -38.88 -23.66
C LEU A 14 -21.07 -39.98 -22.80
N ALA A 15 -21.52 -41.03 -23.50
CA ALA A 15 -21.73 -42.43 -23.11
C ALA A 15 -22.34 -42.84 -21.74
N THR A 16 -23.45 -43.58 -21.80
CA THR A 16 -24.02 -44.42 -20.73
C THR A 16 -23.68 -45.90 -20.93
N ASN A 17 -23.40 -46.64 -19.84
CA ASN A 17 -23.59 -48.10 -19.60
C ASN A 17 -22.81 -48.48 -18.32
N GLY A 18 -23.27 -49.28 -17.36
CA GLY A 18 -24.58 -49.90 -17.10
C GLY A 18 -24.54 -50.60 -15.72
N LEU A 19 -25.68 -50.74 -15.04
CA LEU A 19 -25.80 -51.38 -13.72
C LEU A 19 -26.04 -52.90 -13.82
N PRO A 20 -25.55 -53.71 -12.88
CA PRO A 20 -26.15 -54.98 -12.50
C PRO A 20 -27.00 -54.86 -11.22
N ARG A 21 -28.12 -55.59 -11.17
CA ARG A 21 -28.88 -55.88 -9.95
C ARG A 21 -28.54 -57.28 -9.43
N GLY A 22 -28.68 -57.50 -8.13
CA GLY A 22 -28.72 -58.81 -7.48
C GLY A 22 -29.44 -58.70 -6.14
N ASP A 23 -30.39 -59.61 -5.90
CA ASP A 23 -31.25 -59.65 -4.72
C ASP A 23 -30.67 -60.54 -3.59
N GLY A 24 -31.26 -60.48 -2.39
CA GLY A 24 -31.34 -61.65 -1.49
C GLY A 24 -30.51 -61.63 -0.19
N ASP A 25 -31.18 -61.21 0.89
CA ASP A 25 -31.22 -61.79 2.25
C ASP A 25 -29.96 -62.10 3.11
N ASP A 26 -30.18 -61.79 4.40
CA ASP A 26 -29.74 -62.48 5.62
C ASP A 26 -28.44 -62.12 6.41
N LEU A 27 -28.73 -61.65 7.65
CA LEU A 27 -28.06 -61.90 8.95
C LEU A 27 -26.94 -60.98 9.51
N LEU A 28 -27.39 -60.20 10.52
CA LEU A 28 -26.78 -59.93 11.86
C LEU A 28 -25.65 -58.89 12.02
N GLY A 29 -25.87 -57.94 12.95
CA GLY A 29 -24.84 -57.10 13.57
C GLY A 29 -25.31 -55.69 13.98
N ASP A 30 -25.78 -55.52 15.22
CA ASP A 30 -26.10 -54.22 15.84
C ASP A 30 -24.83 -53.32 15.97
N ASP A 31 -24.86 -51.97 16.09
CA ASP A 31 -25.72 -51.19 16.98
C ASP A 31 -25.99 -49.72 16.54
N ALA A 32 -27.17 -49.26 16.98
CA ALA A 32 -27.74 -47.91 17.07
C ALA A 32 -27.01 -46.63 16.53
N CYS A 33 -27.66 -45.96 15.57
CA CYS A 33 -28.05 -44.53 15.67
C CYS A 33 -29.09 -44.14 14.59
N THR A 34 -30.34 -43.90 14.96
CA THR A 34 -31.45 -43.65 14.00
C THR A 34 -32.22 -42.35 14.24
N ALA A 35 -32.44 -41.64 13.11
CA ALA A 35 -33.73 -41.07 12.65
C ALA A 35 -34.31 -39.80 13.29
N LYS A 36 -35.26 -39.03 12.70
CA LYS A 36 -35.81 -38.70 11.34
C LYS A 36 -36.85 -37.54 11.58
N GLN A 37 -37.30 -36.65 10.68
CA GLN A 37 -36.95 -36.07 9.37
C GLN A 37 -37.77 -34.75 9.22
N PRO A 38 -37.42 -33.78 8.32
CA PRO A 38 -38.16 -32.51 8.20
C PRO A 38 -39.30 -32.53 7.15
N GLU A 39 -40.42 -31.83 7.42
CA GLU A 39 -41.53 -31.64 6.46
C GLU A 39 -41.78 -30.17 6.03
N ARG A 40 -41.62 -29.96 4.72
CA ARG A 40 -42.42 -29.15 3.75
C ARG A 40 -43.19 -27.86 4.13
N MET A 41 -42.78 -26.79 3.41
CA MET A 41 -43.56 -25.96 2.45
C MET A 41 -44.36 -24.69 2.89
N ALA A 42 -43.86 -23.54 2.39
CA ALA A 42 -44.52 -22.59 1.45
C ALA A 42 -44.95 -21.14 1.88
N SER A 43 -44.33 -20.17 1.17
CA SER A 43 -44.91 -18.93 0.58
C SER A 43 -45.31 -17.72 1.45
N LYS A 44 -44.61 -16.58 1.27
CA LYS A 44 -45.12 -15.38 0.53
C LYS A 44 -44.09 -14.23 0.44
N VAL A 45 -44.28 -13.36 -0.55
CA VAL A 45 -43.45 -12.18 -0.92
C VAL A 45 -43.99 -10.89 -0.31
N CYS A 46 -43.13 -9.95 0.13
CA CYS A 46 -43.35 -8.51 -0.06
C CYS A 46 -42.10 -7.63 0.16
N LEU A 47 -42.10 -6.47 -0.50
CA LEU A 47 -41.05 -5.43 -0.43
C LEU A 47 -41.10 -4.66 0.90
N VAL A 48 -39.98 -4.01 1.27
CA VAL A 48 -39.97 -2.86 2.18
C VAL A 48 -39.42 -1.65 1.44
N ALA A 49 -40.18 -0.55 1.47
CA ALA A 49 -39.82 0.72 0.84
C ALA A 49 -39.29 1.74 1.87
N VAL A 50 -38.55 2.73 1.39
CA VAL A 50 -37.98 3.83 2.18
C VAL A 50 -39.09 4.79 2.65
N GLY A 51 -39.00 5.27 3.90
CA GLY A 51 -39.91 6.28 4.46
C GLY A 51 -39.16 7.32 5.31
N VAL A 52 -39.10 8.56 4.82
CA VAL A 52 -38.62 9.74 5.56
C VAL A 52 -39.78 10.35 6.32
N VAL A 53 -39.59 10.73 7.60
CA VAL A 53 -40.53 11.62 8.30
C VAL A 53 -39.79 12.71 9.06
N LEU A 54 -40.14 13.95 8.71
CA LEU A 54 -39.81 15.20 9.41
C LEU A 54 -40.95 15.50 10.39
N GLY A 55 -40.71 16.03 11.59
CA GLY A 55 -41.82 16.40 12.49
C GLY A 55 -41.40 17.06 13.81
N CYS A 56 -41.83 18.31 14.02
CA CYS A 56 -41.54 19.09 15.22
C CYS A 56 -42.53 18.87 16.37
N VAL A 57 -41.99 19.00 17.60
CA VAL A 57 -42.52 19.78 18.74
C VAL A 57 -44.05 19.99 18.84
N ILE A 58 -44.64 19.56 19.97
CA ILE A 58 -45.46 20.41 20.87
C ILE A 58 -45.58 19.78 22.28
N SER A 59 -45.72 20.66 23.27
CA SER A 59 -45.73 20.41 24.73
C SER A 59 -47.09 19.91 25.26
N ALA A 60 -47.10 19.13 26.36
CA ALA A 60 -47.77 19.54 27.62
C ALA A 60 -47.74 18.47 28.75
N ASN A 61 -47.33 18.92 29.95
CA ASN A 61 -47.78 18.57 31.32
C ASN A 61 -48.12 17.12 31.74
N GLY A 62 -47.49 16.67 32.83
CA GLY A 62 -47.85 15.45 33.56
C GLY A 62 -47.04 15.24 34.86
N SER A 63 -47.27 16.10 35.87
CA SER A 63 -46.46 16.17 37.10
C SER A 63 -46.43 14.89 37.95
N ARG A 64 -45.27 14.57 38.54
CA ARG A 64 -45.17 14.16 39.96
C ARG A 64 -43.78 14.44 40.56
N PHE A 65 -43.77 15.20 41.65
CA PHE A 65 -42.60 15.52 42.47
C PHE A 65 -42.24 14.35 43.39
N ILE A 66 -40.94 14.11 43.59
CA ILE A 66 -40.37 13.97 44.94
C ILE A 66 -39.10 14.84 44.99
N GLN A 67 -39.01 15.69 46.01
CA GLN A 67 -37.86 16.55 46.27
C GLN A 67 -36.82 15.81 47.12
N ASN A 68 -35.54 16.16 46.91
CA ASN A 68 -34.69 16.54 48.02
C ASN A 68 -33.80 17.73 47.60
N ARG A 69 -33.82 18.79 48.41
CA ARG A 69 -33.09 20.05 48.22
C ARG A 69 -31.82 20.01 49.08
N SER A 70 -30.63 20.25 48.51
CA SER A 70 -29.93 21.57 48.47
C SER A 70 -29.07 21.84 49.73
N PRO A 71 -28.12 22.80 49.73
CA PRO A 71 -27.79 23.76 48.67
C PRO A 71 -26.31 23.78 48.22
N ALA A 72 -26.07 24.34 47.03
CA ALA A 72 -24.80 24.96 46.69
C ALA A 72 -24.75 26.37 47.28
N THR A 73 -23.59 26.81 47.75
CA THR A 73 -23.31 28.22 48.07
C THR A 73 -22.42 28.82 46.98
N SER A 74 -22.83 29.98 46.48
CA SER A 74 -22.08 30.73 45.46
C SER A 74 -21.34 31.92 46.08
N SER A 75 -20.02 31.84 46.10
CA SER A 75 -19.11 33.00 46.19
C SER A 75 -17.82 32.67 45.43
N ASP A 76 -17.07 33.71 45.06
CA ASP A 76 -15.72 33.63 44.48
C ASP A 76 -15.63 33.15 43.03
N LEU A 77 -16.41 33.81 42.17
CA LEU A 77 -16.24 33.78 40.71
C LEU A 77 -15.57 35.09 40.24
N GLN A 78 -14.29 35.29 40.59
CA GLN A 78 -13.36 36.20 39.89
C GLN A 78 -11.91 36.00 40.36
N HIS A 79 -10.97 36.08 39.40
CA HIS A 79 -9.51 35.95 39.55
C HIS A 79 -8.94 34.57 39.95
N ILE A 80 -8.54 33.78 38.95
CA ILE A 80 -7.10 33.58 38.62
C ILE A 80 -6.99 33.10 37.16
N ILE A 81 -6.06 33.70 36.41
CA ILE A 81 -5.66 33.27 35.07
C ILE A 81 -4.41 32.40 35.24
N ALA A 82 -4.46 31.13 34.82
CA ALA A 82 -3.34 30.37 34.23
C ALA A 82 -3.69 28.87 34.07
N SER A 83 -3.00 28.20 33.13
CA SER A 83 -2.93 26.73 33.01
C SER A 83 -4.20 25.96 32.63
N SER A 84 -4.66 26.13 31.38
CA SER A 84 -5.26 25.01 30.64
C SER A 84 -4.25 24.46 29.63
N VAL A 85 -3.62 23.34 29.96
CA VAL A 85 -2.87 22.53 28.98
C VAL A 85 -3.89 21.86 28.08
N THR A 86 -4.24 22.51 26.97
CA THR A 86 -5.02 21.90 25.89
C THR A 86 -4.08 21.04 25.06
N GLY A 87 -3.97 19.75 25.42
CA GLY A 87 -3.30 18.76 24.59
C GLY A 87 -4.00 18.68 23.23
N LYS A 88 -3.36 19.20 22.18
CA LYS A 88 -3.85 19.04 20.81
C LYS A 88 -3.61 17.61 20.36
N SER A 89 -4.67 16.95 19.89
CA SER A 89 -4.53 15.68 19.18
C SER A 89 -3.79 15.91 17.87
N PHE A 90 -2.90 14.99 17.51
CA PHE A 90 -2.21 14.98 16.21
C PHE A 90 -3.20 14.86 15.02
N GLN A 91 -4.43 14.41 15.27
CA GLN A 91 -5.48 14.29 14.27
C GLN A 91 -6.10 15.63 13.85
N ASP A 92 -6.00 16.68 14.68
CA ASP A 92 -6.64 17.99 14.43
C ASP A 92 -5.82 18.92 13.50
N SER A 93 -4.78 18.38 12.84
CA SER A 93 -3.81 19.13 12.03
C SER A 93 -3.70 18.65 10.58
N LEU A 94 -4.84 18.37 9.93
CA LEU A 94 -4.93 18.13 8.49
C LEU A 94 -5.45 19.37 7.74
N PRO A 95 -4.58 20.24 7.18
CA PRO A 95 -4.99 21.28 6.26
C PRO A 95 -5.15 20.69 4.85
N PHE A 96 -6.39 20.35 4.46
CA PHE A 96 -6.77 20.37 3.05
C PHE A 96 -7.15 21.81 2.69
N GLU A 97 -6.16 22.62 2.36
CA GLU A 97 -6.38 23.92 1.73
C GLU A 97 -5.88 23.81 0.28
N GLU A 98 -6.84 23.69 -0.65
CA GLU A 98 -6.58 23.66 -2.08
C GLU A 98 -6.07 25.03 -2.52
N THR A 99 -4.76 25.21 -2.50
CA THR A 99 -4.13 26.45 -2.93
C THR A 99 -4.29 26.60 -4.44
N ALA A 100 -5.12 27.58 -4.82
CA ALA A 100 -5.43 27.88 -6.22
C ALA A 100 -4.16 28.06 -7.06
N LEU A 101 -4.23 27.61 -8.32
CA LEU A 101 -3.13 27.70 -9.29
C LEU A 101 -2.55 29.13 -9.32
N PRO A 102 -1.22 29.30 -9.21
CA PRO A 102 -0.62 30.61 -9.26
C PRO A 102 -0.82 31.23 -10.65
N ALA A 103 -1.01 32.55 -10.71
CA ALA A 103 -1.35 33.28 -11.94
C ALA A 103 -0.27 33.26 -13.05
N ASN A 104 0.84 32.56 -12.84
CA ASN A 104 1.88 32.29 -13.84
C ASN A 104 1.78 30.88 -14.48
N TRP A 105 0.85 30.02 -14.04
CA TRP A 105 0.61 28.71 -14.63
C TRP A 105 -0.26 28.84 -15.88
N ASN A 106 0.38 29.09 -17.02
CA ASN A 106 -0.28 29.23 -18.31
C ASN A 106 -0.03 27.99 -19.18
N PRO A 107 -1.05 27.18 -19.53
CA PRO A 107 -0.88 25.97 -20.35
C PRO A 107 -0.56 26.24 -21.83
N ALA A 108 -0.41 27.51 -22.23
CA ALA A 108 0.01 27.92 -23.57
C ALA A 108 1.48 28.40 -23.61
N LEU A 109 2.39 27.52 -24.05
CA LEU A 109 3.74 27.84 -24.52
C LEU A 109 3.70 28.48 -25.95
N PRO A 110 4.83 28.99 -26.51
CA PRO A 110 6.15 29.29 -25.93
C PRO A 110 6.64 30.74 -26.22
N ARG A 111 7.77 31.17 -25.62
CA ARG A 111 8.76 32.05 -26.30
C ARG A 111 10.20 31.76 -25.87
N HIS A 112 11.11 31.79 -26.84
CA HIS A 112 12.56 31.79 -26.60
C HIS A 112 13.02 33.08 -25.90
N GLY A 113 13.94 32.95 -24.95
CA GLY A 113 14.69 34.05 -24.34
C GLY A 113 15.85 33.48 -23.52
N LEU A 114 17.04 34.07 -23.62
CA LEU A 114 18.18 33.65 -22.81
C LEU A 114 17.91 33.95 -21.32
N PRO A 115 18.42 33.13 -20.38
CA PRO A 115 18.27 33.41 -18.96
C PRO A 115 19.11 34.63 -18.56
N LEU A 116 18.44 35.67 -18.04
CA LEU A 116 19.11 36.71 -17.26
C LEU A 116 19.54 36.13 -15.91
N LEU A 117 20.79 36.39 -15.54
CA LEU A 117 21.38 35.99 -14.26
C LEU A 117 20.73 36.73 -13.09
N GLY A 118 20.51 36.04 -11.97
CA GLY A 118 20.46 36.69 -10.65
C GLY A 118 19.12 36.70 -9.90
N ALA A 119 18.61 35.52 -9.53
CA ALA A 119 17.79 35.37 -8.33
C ALA A 119 17.96 33.95 -7.75
N PRO A 120 18.12 33.76 -6.43
CA PRO A 120 18.05 32.44 -5.82
C PRO A 120 16.59 31.97 -5.86
N VAL A 121 16.26 31.13 -6.84
CA VAL A 121 14.93 30.54 -6.95
C VAL A 121 14.77 29.48 -5.85
N THR A 122 14.29 29.90 -4.68
CA THR A 122 13.65 28.98 -3.73
C THR A 122 12.30 28.56 -4.30
N SER A 123 12.32 27.76 -5.38
CA SER A 123 11.11 27.15 -5.91
C SER A 123 10.53 26.25 -4.83
N SER A 124 9.35 26.60 -4.32
CA SER A 124 8.51 25.65 -3.61
C SER A 124 8.37 24.40 -4.49
N VAL A 125 8.59 23.21 -3.92
CA VAL A 125 8.33 21.97 -4.64
C VAL A 125 6.84 21.93 -4.95
N HIS A 126 6.49 22.17 -6.20
CA HIS A 126 5.10 22.16 -6.64
C HIS A 126 4.66 20.71 -6.86
N LEU A 127 3.64 20.30 -6.12
CA LEU A 127 3.05 18.96 -6.19
C LEU A 127 1.70 19.06 -6.89
N LEU A 128 1.53 18.29 -7.95
CA LEU A 128 0.25 18.21 -8.68
C LEU A 128 -0.38 16.84 -8.43
N TYR A 129 -1.37 16.81 -7.54
CA TYR A 129 -2.08 15.59 -7.15
C TYR A 129 -3.14 15.17 -8.18
N HIS A 130 -3.34 13.86 -8.34
CA HIS A 130 -4.40 13.26 -9.15
C HIS A 130 -5.84 13.53 -8.67
N ALA A 131 -6.04 14.46 -7.74
CA ALA A 131 -7.35 15.04 -7.43
C ALA A 131 -7.75 16.15 -8.43
N HIS A 132 -6.86 16.58 -9.33
CA HIS A 132 -7.08 17.69 -10.26
C HIS A 132 -6.98 17.25 -11.73
N GLU A 133 -7.81 17.79 -12.62
CA GLU A 133 -7.87 17.39 -14.04
C GLU A 133 -6.53 17.53 -14.76
N SER A 134 -5.80 18.63 -14.52
CA SER A 134 -4.49 18.84 -15.16
C SER A 134 -3.45 17.77 -14.79
N ALA A 135 -3.60 17.09 -13.66
CA ALA A 135 -2.75 15.95 -13.28
C ALA A 135 -3.00 14.74 -14.19
N PHE A 136 -4.26 14.48 -14.56
CA PHE A 136 -4.57 13.45 -15.55
C PHE A 136 -4.07 13.84 -16.95
N GLY A 137 -4.12 15.13 -17.30
CA GLY A 137 -3.56 15.64 -18.55
C GLY A 137 -2.08 15.29 -18.76
N LEU A 138 -1.27 15.23 -17.69
CA LEU A 138 0.15 14.86 -17.77
C LEU A 138 0.42 13.40 -18.14
N LEU A 139 -0.59 12.51 -18.10
CA LEU A 139 -0.45 11.14 -18.63
C LEU A 139 -0.42 11.09 -20.16
N TYR A 140 -0.82 12.17 -20.85
CA TYR A 140 -0.94 12.24 -22.30
C TYR A 140 0.18 13.09 -22.91
N ASP A 141 0.59 12.72 -24.13
CA ASP A 141 1.40 13.57 -24.98
C ASP A 141 0.52 14.62 -25.70
N ARG A 142 1.17 15.63 -26.31
CA ARG A 142 0.48 16.68 -27.07
C ARG A 142 -0.26 16.08 -28.28
N GLY A 143 -1.59 16.04 -28.19
CA GLY A 143 -2.46 15.41 -29.19
C GLY A 143 -3.44 14.37 -28.62
N SER A 144 -3.58 14.29 -27.29
CA SER A 144 -4.49 13.35 -26.59
C SER A 144 -4.16 11.87 -26.78
N THR A 145 -2.97 11.56 -27.31
CA THR A 145 -2.38 10.22 -27.31
C THR A 145 -1.77 9.92 -25.95
N MET A 146 -1.96 8.72 -25.43
CA MET A 146 -1.35 8.31 -24.16
C MET A 146 0.17 8.37 -24.28
N SER A 147 0.86 8.96 -23.30
CA SER A 147 2.32 9.00 -23.30
C SER A 147 2.89 7.58 -23.18
N PRO A 148 3.96 7.20 -23.90
CA PRO A 148 4.53 5.87 -23.83
C PRO A 148 5.08 5.52 -22.44
N TYR A 149 5.36 6.54 -21.59
CA TYR A 149 5.75 6.37 -20.20
C TYR A 149 4.59 6.09 -19.23
N SER A 150 3.34 6.25 -19.66
CA SER A 150 2.15 6.20 -18.78
C SER A 150 1.54 4.80 -18.62
N LEU A 151 2.12 3.76 -19.23
CA LEU A 151 1.55 2.40 -19.20
C LEU A 151 1.45 1.84 -17.77
N ASP A 152 2.47 2.07 -16.95
CA ASP A 152 2.56 1.52 -15.60
C ASP A 152 1.47 2.05 -14.68
N TYR A 153 1.03 3.31 -14.85
CA TYR A 153 -0.12 3.87 -14.15
C TYR A 153 -1.36 2.99 -14.31
N PHE A 154 -1.66 2.53 -15.53
CA PHE A 154 -2.82 1.66 -15.77
C PHE A 154 -2.60 0.25 -15.23
N LEU A 155 -1.42 -0.33 -15.46
CA LEU A 155 -1.13 -1.70 -15.04
C LEU A 155 -1.05 -1.86 -13.51
N ILE A 156 -0.61 -0.82 -12.78
CA ILE A 156 -0.60 -0.81 -11.32
C ILE A 156 -2.04 -0.65 -10.79
N ASN A 157 -2.79 0.35 -11.27
CA ASN A 157 -4.16 0.57 -10.82
C ASN A 157 -5.12 -0.59 -11.15
N SER A 158 -4.94 -1.28 -12.30
CA SER A 158 -5.74 -2.44 -12.68
C SER A 158 -5.22 -3.78 -12.17
N GLY A 159 -3.92 -3.89 -11.86
CA GLY A 159 -3.31 -5.15 -11.43
C GLY A 159 -3.64 -5.56 -10.00
N GLY A 160 -3.71 -4.58 -9.09
CA GLY A 160 -3.91 -4.83 -7.66
C GLY A 160 -3.16 -3.81 -6.80
N PHE A 161 -3.69 -2.60 -6.71
CA PHE A 161 -3.11 -1.50 -5.95
C PHE A 161 -3.94 -1.21 -4.69
N ASP A 162 -3.56 -1.82 -3.57
CA ASP A 162 -4.21 -1.63 -2.28
C ASP A 162 -3.60 -0.47 -1.46
N ALA A 163 -4.35 0.05 -0.49
CA ALA A 163 -3.78 0.96 0.52
C ALA A 163 -2.87 0.16 1.47
N GLN A 164 -1.77 0.76 1.94
CA GLN A 164 -0.94 0.12 2.97
C GLN A 164 -1.77 -0.16 4.24
N ILE A 165 -1.71 -1.38 4.77
CA ILE A 165 -2.55 -1.83 5.91
C ILE A 165 -2.31 -1.00 7.17
N ASN A 166 -1.09 -0.51 7.36
CA ASN A 166 -0.67 0.34 8.47
C ASN A 166 0.51 1.22 8.03
N GLN A 167 0.96 2.14 8.89
CA GLN A 167 1.97 3.15 8.52
C GLN A 167 3.38 2.58 8.18
N ALA A 168 3.74 1.40 8.69
CA ALA A 168 5.04 0.77 8.42
C ALA A 168 5.05 -0.05 7.11
N TYR A 169 3.87 -0.48 6.62
CA TYR A 169 3.73 -1.40 5.50
C TYR A 169 3.91 -0.78 4.09
N CYS A 170 4.42 0.45 3.97
CA CYS A 170 4.54 1.10 2.65
C CYS A 170 5.42 0.32 1.66
N ALA A 171 6.54 -0.28 2.10
CA ALA A 171 7.38 -1.15 1.27
C ALA A 171 6.63 -2.40 0.81
N VAL A 172 5.94 -3.06 1.74
CA VAL A 172 5.13 -4.28 1.51
C VAL A 172 4.00 -4.00 0.49
N ALA A 173 3.24 -2.92 0.68
CA ALA A 173 2.18 -2.50 -0.23
C ALA A 173 2.71 -2.14 -1.62
N THR A 174 3.88 -1.50 -1.68
CA THR A 174 4.58 -1.17 -2.93
C THR A 174 4.98 -2.45 -3.68
N SER A 175 5.55 -3.42 -2.97
CA SER A 175 5.91 -4.72 -3.54
C SER A 175 4.69 -5.45 -4.07
N ALA A 176 3.64 -5.63 -3.27
CA ALA A 176 2.39 -6.26 -3.70
C ALA A 176 1.84 -5.63 -5.00
N ALA A 177 1.74 -4.31 -5.05
CA ALA A 177 1.26 -3.57 -6.22
C ALA A 177 2.12 -3.79 -7.47
N VAL A 178 3.45 -3.80 -7.33
CA VAL A 178 4.36 -4.06 -8.45
C VAL A 178 4.24 -5.51 -8.95
N LEU A 179 4.24 -6.49 -8.05
CA LEU A 179 4.14 -7.92 -8.41
C LEU A 179 2.81 -8.20 -9.13
N ASN A 180 1.70 -7.69 -8.59
CA ASN A 180 0.37 -7.78 -9.21
C ASN A 180 0.31 -7.12 -10.60
N SER A 181 0.93 -5.95 -10.77
CA SER A 181 0.97 -5.24 -12.06
C SER A 181 1.72 -5.97 -13.18
N LEU A 182 2.53 -6.99 -12.84
CA LEU A 182 3.30 -7.80 -13.79
C LEU A 182 2.64 -9.14 -14.12
N LYS A 183 1.77 -9.66 -13.25
CA LYS A 183 0.96 -10.89 -13.43
C LYS A 183 0.45 -11.05 -14.86
N LEU A 184 -0.23 -10.01 -15.35
CA LEU A 184 -0.98 -10.00 -16.60
C LEU A 184 -0.21 -9.39 -17.79
N SER A 185 1.09 -9.11 -17.66
CA SER A 185 1.89 -8.44 -18.71
C SER A 185 1.93 -9.21 -20.05
N LYS A 186 1.91 -10.55 -20.03
CA LYS A 186 1.61 -11.39 -21.22
C LYS A 186 0.16 -11.30 -21.70
N ARG A 187 -0.79 -11.44 -20.77
CA ARG A 187 -2.24 -11.66 -21.05
C ARG A 187 -2.87 -10.55 -21.90
N PHE A 188 -2.39 -9.32 -21.76
CA PHE A 188 -2.89 -8.18 -22.53
C PHE A 188 -2.17 -7.93 -23.86
N ARG A 189 -1.26 -8.82 -24.29
CA ARG A 189 -0.43 -8.61 -25.49
C ARG A 189 -0.24 -9.81 -26.44
N SER A 190 -0.48 -11.04 -26.02
CA SER A 190 -0.59 -12.18 -26.95
C SER A 190 -1.93 -12.90 -26.84
N THR A 191 -2.41 -13.39 -27.98
CA THR A 191 -3.63 -14.22 -28.10
C THR A 191 -3.41 -15.67 -27.66
N ASP A 192 -2.15 -16.10 -27.56
CA ASP A 192 -1.80 -17.51 -27.79
C ASP A 192 -1.61 -18.34 -26.51
N ASP A 193 -1.46 -17.69 -25.34
CA ASP A 193 -1.33 -18.41 -24.06
C ASP A 193 -1.81 -17.59 -22.86
N LEU A 194 -3.11 -17.68 -22.57
CA LEU A 194 -3.73 -17.12 -21.37
C LEU A 194 -3.49 -17.97 -20.11
N ALA A 195 -2.93 -19.18 -20.24
CA ALA A 195 -2.77 -20.12 -19.13
C ALA A 195 -1.52 -19.82 -18.29
N ASN A 196 -0.45 -19.32 -18.91
CA ASN A 196 0.82 -19.08 -18.22
C ASN A 196 0.98 -17.62 -17.76
N LEU A 197 0.79 -17.40 -16.45
CA LEU A 197 1.14 -16.14 -15.79
C LEU A 197 2.60 -15.74 -16.07
N THR A 198 2.85 -14.44 -16.16
CA THR A 198 4.23 -13.93 -16.36
C THR A 198 5.06 -14.00 -15.09
N PHE A 199 4.39 -14.17 -13.96
CA PHE A 199 4.89 -14.02 -12.61
C PHE A 199 4.12 -15.01 -11.72
N ASP A 200 4.83 -15.82 -10.94
CA ASP A 200 4.18 -16.71 -9.98
C ASP A 200 3.92 -15.88 -8.72
N LEU A 201 2.65 -15.73 -8.38
CA LEU A 201 2.24 -15.02 -7.17
C LEU A 201 1.73 -16.03 -6.16
N PRO A 202 1.86 -15.75 -4.85
CA PRO A 202 1.12 -16.48 -3.84
C PRO A 202 -0.39 -16.45 -4.09
N VAL A 203 -1.07 -17.46 -3.58
CA VAL A 203 -2.53 -17.55 -3.52
C VAL A 203 -2.92 -17.37 -2.05
N ASP A 204 -3.36 -16.16 -1.68
CA ASP A 204 -3.96 -15.95 -0.36
C ASP A 204 -5.23 -16.81 -0.24
N PRO A 205 -5.44 -17.56 0.87
CA PRO A 205 -6.61 -18.42 1.05
C PRO A 205 -7.97 -17.73 0.91
N ARG A 206 -8.03 -16.39 1.03
CA ARG A 206 -9.25 -15.58 0.83
C ARG A 206 -9.59 -15.39 -0.66
N TYR A 207 -8.63 -15.62 -1.55
CA TYR A 207 -8.76 -15.43 -3.00
C TYR A 207 -8.53 -16.72 -3.81
N ASP A 208 -8.34 -17.86 -3.15
CA ASP A 208 -8.22 -19.18 -3.80
C ASP A 208 -9.37 -19.43 -4.80
N PRO A 209 -9.09 -19.91 -6.03
CA PRO A 209 -7.79 -20.35 -6.57
C PRO A 209 -7.02 -19.27 -7.36
N TYR A 210 -7.31 -17.98 -7.15
CA TYR A 210 -6.75 -16.88 -7.95
C TYR A 210 -5.45 -16.31 -7.34
N PRO A 211 -4.29 -16.41 -8.03
CA PRO A 211 -3.04 -15.84 -7.50
C PRO A 211 -3.11 -14.31 -7.42
N TYR A 212 -2.88 -13.73 -6.25
CA TYR A 212 -2.94 -12.28 -6.03
C TYR A 212 -2.08 -11.95 -4.81
N ALA A 213 -0.99 -11.21 -5.02
CA ALA A 213 -0.13 -10.76 -3.94
C ALA A 213 -0.87 -9.76 -3.06
N THR A 214 -1.16 -10.15 -1.82
CA THR A 214 -1.63 -9.25 -0.77
C THR A 214 -0.44 -8.68 0.00
N GLN A 215 -0.71 -7.91 1.06
CA GLN A 215 0.31 -7.47 2.02
C GLN A 215 0.58 -8.48 3.15
N ARG A 216 -0.08 -9.65 3.15
CA ARG A 216 0.10 -10.70 4.17
C ARG A 216 0.90 -11.88 3.61
N ASP A 217 0.37 -12.53 2.59
CA ASP A 217 0.95 -13.69 1.90
C ASP A 217 2.34 -13.41 1.29
N ILE A 218 2.64 -12.20 0.79
CA ILE A 218 4.01 -11.92 0.30
C ILE A 218 5.06 -11.87 1.43
N LEU A 219 4.64 -11.80 2.70
CA LEU A 219 5.52 -11.88 3.86
C LEU A 219 5.59 -13.29 4.45
N ASP A 220 4.89 -14.24 3.85
CA ASP A 220 4.88 -15.65 4.20
C ASP A 220 5.91 -16.43 3.35
N GLY A 221 6.35 -17.58 3.88
CA GLY A 221 7.23 -18.52 3.18
C GLY A 221 8.71 -18.45 3.54
N GLU A 222 9.37 -19.61 3.41
CA GLU A 222 10.75 -19.87 3.84
C GLU A 222 11.78 -18.88 3.27
N CYS A 223 11.67 -18.47 2.01
CA CYS A 223 12.59 -17.50 1.43
C CYS A 223 12.53 -16.16 2.17
N VAL A 224 11.33 -15.67 2.50
CA VAL A 224 11.13 -14.37 3.13
C VAL A 224 11.67 -14.38 4.55
N TRP A 225 11.34 -15.42 5.33
CA TRP A 225 11.78 -15.55 6.72
C TRP A 225 13.29 -15.74 6.87
N ASN A 226 13.94 -16.40 5.90
CA ASN A 226 15.38 -16.60 5.91
C ASN A 226 16.19 -15.39 5.40
N ASN A 227 15.62 -14.52 4.57
CA ASN A 227 16.38 -13.50 3.83
C ASN A 227 15.90 -12.04 3.96
N VAL A 228 14.70 -11.79 4.50
CA VAL A 228 14.03 -10.48 4.41
C VAL A 228 13.73 -9.91 5.78
N ILE A 229 13.02 -10.67 6.62
CA ILE A 229 12.40 -10.16 7.84
C ILE A 229 12.36 -11.19 8.96
N GLU A 230 12.52 -10.73 10.19
CA GLU A 230 12.30 -11.57 11.36
C GLU A 230 10.80 -11.84 11.54
N VAL A 231 10.51 -13.11 11.79
CA VAL A 231 9.20 -13.60 12.22
C VAL A 231 9.38 -14.15 13.63
N GLY A 232 8.46 -13.80 14.53
CA GLY A 232 8.60 -14.11 15.95
C GLY A 232 8.64 -15.61 16.23
N SER A 233 9.19 -15.97 17.40
CA SER A 233 9.33 -17.33 17.92
C SER A 233 7.98 -18.07 18.01
N GLY A 234 7.51 -18.63 16.89
CA GLY A 234 6.17 -19.16 16.72
C GLY A 234 5.72 -19.32 15.26
N ALA A 235 6.50 -18.84 14.28
CA ALA A 235 6.18 -18.89 12.85
C ALA A 235 5.99 -20.29 12.22
N GLY A 236 6.20 -21.38 12.96
CA GLY A 236 5.87 -22.75 12.51
C GLY A 236 4.36 -23.05 12.40
N GLY A 237 3.50 -22.05 12.62
CA GLY A 237 2.04 -22.16 12.69
C GLY A 237 1.25 -21.74 11.45
N GLY A 238 1.89 -21.40 10.33
CA GLY A 238 1.24 -21.29 9.00
C GLY A 238 0.11 -20.25 8.83
N ASP A 239 -0.06 -19.30 9.75
CA ASP A 239 -1.14 -18.29 9.71
C ASP A 239 -0.67 -16.84 9.47
N GLY A 240 0.65 -16.64 9.34
CA GLY A 240 1.27 -15.32 9.16
C GLY A 240 1.05 -14.33 10.31
N SER A 241 0.54 -14.76 11.47
CA SER A 241 0.13 -13.85 12.55
C SER A 241 1.28 -13.17 13.31
N ASN A 242 2.49 -13.72 13.24
CA ASN A 242 3.68 -13.25 13.96
C ASN A 242 4.75 -12.61 13.05
N ILE A 243 4.32 -11.86 12.02
CA ILE A 243 5.21 -10.97 11.27
C ILE A 243 5.49 -9.73 12.12
N ASP A 244 6.59 -9.77 12.86
CA ASP A 244 6.89 -8.84 13.94
C ASP A 244 8.01 -7.86 13.55
N GLY A 245 8.96 -8.28 12.69
CA GLY A 245 10.08 -7.45 12.24
C GLY A 245 9.72 -6.13 11.53
N VAL A 246 8.53 -5.99 10.92
CA VAL A 246 8.09 -4.69 10.31
C VAL A 246 7.78 -3.66 11.41
N PHE A 247 7.39 -4.15 12.59
CA PHE A 247 6.90 -3.37 13.72
C PHE A 247 7.96 -3.15 14.81
N LYS A 248 9.18 -3.68 14.63
CA LYS A 248 10.36 -3.42 15.48
C LYS A 248 11.26 -2.38 14.80
N PRO A 249 12.10 -1.64 15.56
CA PRO A 249 13.18 -0.83 14.99
C PRO A 249 13.97 -1.58 13.90
N PRO A 250 14.32 -0.94 12.76
CA PRO A 250 14.14 0.49 12.44
C PRO A 250 12.71 0.88 11.96
N TYR A 251 11.75 -0.05 12.03
CA TYR A 251 10.38 0.03 11.51
C TYR A 251 10.28 0.07 9.97
N GLY A 252 9.29 -0.63 9.43
CA GLY A 252 9.14 -0.78 7.98
C GLY A 252 10.21 -1.70 7.40
N MET A 253 10.76 -1.35 6.24
CA MET A 253 11.79 -2.12 5.55
C MET A 253 12.81 -1.18 4.89
N SER A 254 14.08 -1.58 4.87
CA SER A 254 15.12 -0.90 4.09
C SER A 254 14.97 -1.16 2.58
N LEU A 255 15.69 -0.38 1.75
CA LEU A 255 15.73 -0.59 0.30
C LEU A 255 16.27 -1.98 -0.08
N LEU A 256 17.22 -2.50 0.70
CA LEU A 256 17.82 -3.83 0.53
C LEU A 256 16.85 -4.95 0.93
N GLN A 257 16.15 -4.83 2.06
CA GLN A 257 15.09 -5.77 2.44
C GLN A 257 13.97 -5.79 1.40
N THR A 258 13.62 -4.63 0.85
CA THR A 258 12.60 -4.53 -0.21
C THR A 258 13.08 -5.22 -1.49
N SER A 259 14.38 -5.17 -1.83
CA SER A 259 14.92 -5.97 -2.94
C SER A 259 14.81 -7.47 -2.65
N LYS A 260 15.18 -7.92 -1.45
CA LYS A 260 15.08 -9.34 -1.06
C LYS A 260 13.65 -9.86 -1.04
N LEU A 261 12.69 -9.04 -0.63
CA LEU A 261 11.27 -9.37 -0.71
C LEU A 261 10.83 -9.61 -2.16
N ILE A 262 11.19 -8.70 -3.09
CA ILE A 262 10.89 -8.89 -4.51
C ILE A 262 11.61 -10.14 -5.05
N GLU A 263 12.90 -10.33 -4.74
CA GLU A 263 13.69 -11.48 -5.18
C GLU A 263 13.02 -12.81 -4.80
N CYS A 264 12.50 -12.95 -3.57
CA CYS A 264 11.82 -14.15 -3.10
C CYS A 264 10.54 -14.53 -3.88
N HIS A 265 9.92 -13.57 -4.58
CA HIS A 265 8.74 -13.81 -5.43
C HIS A 265 9.10 -13.83 -6.92
N THR A 266 10.36 -13.65 -7.30
CA THR A 266 10.80 -13.65 -8.71
C THR A 266 11.37 -14.99 -9.18
N LYS A 267 11.24 -15.25 -10.49
CA LYS A 267 11.93 -16.36 -11.17
C LYS A 267 13.35 -15.97 -11.61
N PRO A 268 14.26 -16.94 -11.87
CA PRO A 268 15.64 -16.66 -12.30
C PRO A 268 15.78 -15.85 -13.60
N ASP A 269 14.75 -15.78 -14.44
CA ASP A 269 14.69 -14.96 -15.65
C ASP A 269 14.33 -13.48 -15.37
N TRP A 270 14.19 -13.08 -14.11
CA TRP A 270 14.03 -11.69 -13.68
C TRP A 270 15.31 -11.15 -13.02
N ASP A 271 15.42 -9.83 -13.00
CA ASP A 271 16.51 -9.05 -12.43
C ASP A 271 15.94 -7.96 -11.50
N VAL A 272 16.56 -7.79 -10.33
CA VAL A 272 16.19 -6.77 -9.34
C VAL A 272 17.39 -5.85 -9.13
N THR A 273 17.44 -4.75 -9.88
CA THR A 273 18.53 -3.77 -9.78
C THR A 273 18.24 -2.77 -8.64
N VAL A 274 19.08 -2.74 -7.61
CA VAL A 274 19.05 -1.72 -6.53
C VAL A 274 19.91 -0.51 -6.90
N ARG A 275 19.38 0.71 -6.76
CA ARG A 275 20.12 1.96 -7.01
C ARG A 275 19.93 2.96 -5.87
N HIS A 276 20.97 3.06 -5.04
CA HIS A 276 21.09 4.15 -4.08
C HIS A 276 21.40 5.48 -4.82
N VAL A 277 20.68 6.55 -4.49
CA VAL A 277 20.89 7.87 -5.05
C VAL A 277 21.96 8.60 -4.24
N ASP A 278 23.20 8.26 -4.57
CA ASP A 278 24.39 8.92 -4.04
C ASP A 278 24.89 9.95 -5.05
N PRO A 279 24.76 11.28 -4.79
CA PRO A 279 25.06 12.30 -5.79
C PRO A 279 26.49 12.30 -6.33
N ASP A 280 27.45 11.74 -5.57
CA ASP A 280 28.85 11.60 -5.99
C ASP A 280 29.06 10.45 -7.00
N LYS A 281 28.05 9.58 -7.18
CA LYS A 281 28.12 8.34 -7.99
C LYS A 281 27.00 8.18 -9.01
N LEU A 282 25.85 8.83 -8.79
CA LEU A 282 24.66 8.69 -9.62
C LEU A 282 24.06 10.07 -9.89
N SER A 283 24.15 10.52 -11.15
CA SER A 283 23.59 11.81 -11.56
C SER A 283 22.06 11.77 -11.75
N LEU A 284 21.41 12.93 -11.68
CA LEU A 284 20.00 13.09 -12.03
C LEU A 284 19.68 12.62 -13.46
N SER A 285 20.56 12.87 -14.44
CA SER A 285 20.34 12.44 -15.82
C SER A 285 20.40 10.92 -15.96
N THR A 286 21.33 10.25 -15.26
CA THR A 286 21.39 8.78 -15.21
C THR A 286 20.14 8.20 -14.54
N MET A 287 19.73 8.72 -13.39
CA MET A 287 18.48 8.30 -12.72
C MET A 287 17.26 8.46 -13.65
N ARG A 288 17.10 9.63 -14.26
CA ARG A 288 15.99 9.93 -15.16
C ARG A 288 15.95 8.95 -16.34
N PHE A 289 17.09 8.74 -17.00
CA PHE A 289 17.21 7.83 -18.15
C PHE A 289 16.86 6.38 -17.81
N GLU A 290 17.33 5.87 -16.67
CA GLU A 290 17.08 4.48 -16.26
C GLU A 290 15.61 4.25 -15.87
N ILE A 291 15.01 5.18 -15.12
CA ILE A 291 13.59 5.10 -14.75
C ILE A 291 12.70 5.23 -15.99
N GLN A 292 13.02 6.16 -16.91
CA GLN A 292 12.34 6.26 -18.21
C GLN A 292 12.42 4.96 -19.01
N THR A 293 13.61 4.35 -19.09
CA THR A 293 13.84 3.09 -19.80
C THR A 293 13.02 1.94 -19.17
N ALA A 294 12.87 1.93 -17.86
CA ALA A 294 12.00 0.98 -17.17
C ALA A 294 10.51 1.23 -17.45
N LEU A 295 10.03 2.48 -17.38
CA LEU A 295 8.63 2.84 -17.69
C LEU A 295 8.21 2.53 -19.14
N LEU A 296 9.17 2.49 -20.09
CA LEU A 296 8.93 2.07 -21.47
C LEU A 296 8.88 0.54 -21.64
N ASN A 297 9.41 -0.23 -20.70
CA ASN A 297 9.48 -1.68 -20.77
C ASN A 297 8.26 -2.31 -20.05
N PRO A 298 7.34 -2.98 -20.76
CA PRO A 298 6.13 -3.54 -20.15
C PRO A 298 6.38 -4.71 -19.19
N TYR A 299 7.61 -5.24 -19.18
CA TYR A 299 8.11 -6.26 -18.26
C TYR A 299 9.08 -5.68 -17.22
N ALA A 300 9.04 -4.37 -16.97
CA ALA A 300 9.77 -3.73 -15.87
C ALA A 300 8.84 -2.87 -15.02
N ARG A 301 9.19 -2.63 -13.74
CA ARG A 301 8.52 -1.70 -12.83
C ARG A 301 9.55 -1.01 -11.94
N VAL A 302 9.21 0.19 -11.48
CA VAL A 302 10.07 0.98 -10.60
C VAL A 302 9.39 1.19 -9.25
N LEU A 303 10.10 0.83 -8.17
CA LEU A 303 9.77 1.18 -6.80
C LEU A 303 10.73 2.29 -6.36
N ILE A 304 10.24 3.31 -5.67
CA ILE A 304 11.07 4.35 -5.06
C ILE A 304 11.02 4.27 -3.54
N ASN A 305 12.16 4.55 -2.90
CA ASN A 305 12.27 4.92 -1.49
C ASN A 305 12.77 6.36 -1.41
N TYR A 306 12.00 7.22 -0.75
CA TYR A 306 12.27 8.66 -0.68
C TYR A 306 11.87 9.24 0.67
N ASP A 307 12.47 10.35 1.08
CA ASP A 307 11.98 11.13 2.22
C ASP A 307 10.86 12.07 1.77
N ARG A 308 9.66 11.93 2.35
CA ARG A 308 8.51 12.79 2.06
C ARG A 308 8.82 14.28 2.27
N LYS A 309 9.67 14.62 3.25
CA LYS A 309 10.06 16.02 3.49
C LYS A 309 10.80 16.62 2.30
N GLY A 310 11.59 15.82 1.58
CA GLY A 310 12.33 16.24 0.38
C GLY A 310 11.43 16.67 -0.79
N ILE A 311 10.15 16.28 -0.78
CA ILE A 311 9.14 16.72 -1.75
C ILE A 311 8.07 17.64 -1.14
N GLY A 312 8.23 18.09 0.10
CA GLY A 312 7.26 18.96 0.78
C GLY A 312 6.06 18.26 1.43
N GLN A 313 6.09 16.93 1.56
CA GLN A 313 5.03 16.16 2.23
C GLN A 313 5.35 15.86 3.70
N THR A 314 4.32 15.81 4.54
CA THR A 314 4.43 15.40 5.95
C THR A 314 4.74 13.91 6.07
N GLY A 315 5.87 13.56 6.68
CA GLY A 315 6.27 12.19 6.99
C GLY A 315 7.78 12.05 7.17
N GLY A 316 8.29 10.83 6.97
CA GLY A 316 9.71 10.54 6.83
C GLY A 316 9.95 9.71 5.57
N GLY A 317 10.80 8.68 5.68
CA GLY A 317 11.01 7.70 4.63
C GLY A 317 9.70 7.00 4.21
N HIS A 318 9.52 6.80 2.91
CA HIS A 318 8.34 6.17 2.34
C HIS A 318 8.70 5.34 1.10
N PHE A 319 7.83 4.41 0.74
CA PHE A 319 7.92 3.61 -0.49
C PHE A 319 6.65 3.74 -1.31
N SER A 320 6.78 3.83 -2.63
CA SER A 320 5.66 3.74 -3.58
C SER A 320 6.16 3.34 -4.98
N PRO A 321 5.30 2.80 -5.86
CA PRO A 321 5.63 2.64 -7.27
C PRO A 321 5.71 3.99 -7.99
N LEU A 322 6.46 4.05 -9.09
CA LEU A 322 6.27 5.07 -10.12
C LEU A 322 5.35 4.53 -11.22
N GLY A 323 4.40 5.36 -11.66
CA GLY A 323 3.43 4.97 -12.70
C GLY A 323 3.57 5.70 -14.03
N ALA A 324 4.22 6.86 -14.05
CA ALA A 324 4.40 7.63 -15.29
C ALA A 324 5.58 8.63 -15.20
N TYR A 325 5.98 9.13 -16.37
CA TYR A 325 6.86 10.28 -16.53
C TYR A 325 6.30 11.22 -17.59
N ASN A 326 6.34 12.53 -17.34
CA ASN A 326 5.92 13.57 -18.27
C ASN A 326 7.14 14.39 -18.71
N ALA A 327 7.43 14.39 -20.01
CA ALA A 327 8.63 15.01 -20.57
C ALA A 327 8.59 16.55 -20.59
N GLU A 328 7.40 17.14 -20.69
CA GLU A 328 7.22 18.59 -20.77
C GLU A 328 7.42 19.28 -19.42
N THR A 329 7.02 18.62 -18.33
CA THR A 329 7.15 19.10 -16.95
C THR A 329 8.33 18.49 -16.18
N ASP A 330 9.15 17.66 -16.84
CA ASP A 330 10.24 16.87 -16.23
C ASP A 330 9.83 16.24 -14.89
N SER A 331 8.69 15.54 -14.88
CA SER A 331 8.05 15.07 -13.64
C SER A 331 7.70 13.60 -13.68
N PHE A 332 7.83 12.93 -12.53
CA PHE A 332 7.42 11.54 -12.33
C PHE A 332 6.12 11.49 -11.50
N LEU A 333 5.27 10.52 -11.80
CA LEU A 333 4.05 10.24 -11.05
C LEU A 333 4.30 9.16 -9.99
N ILE A 334 4.24 9.55 -8.72
CA ILE A 334 4.26 8.64 -7.57
C ILE A 334 2.86 8.08 -7.35
N ILE A 335 2.74 6.75 -7.28
CA ILE A 335 1.49 6.03 -7.05
C ILE A 335 1.37 5.72 -5.54
N ASP A 336 1.01 6.73 -4.75
CA ASP A 336 1.15 6.71 -3.29
C ASP A 336 0.30 5.61 -2.60
N VAL A 337 0.97 4.63 -1.98
CA VAL A 337 0.31 3.53 -1.24
C VAL A 337 -0.35 3.97 0.07
N ALA A 338 -0.01 5.16 0.59
CA ALA A 338 -0.69 5.78 1.72
C ALA A 338 -1.99 6.49 1.27
N LYS A 339 -2.87 5.78 0.58
CA LYS A 339 -4.10 6.32 -0.05
C LYS A 339 -5.01 7.09 0.89
N TYR A 340 -5.02 6.72 2.17
CA TYR A 340 -5.77 7.41 3.24
C TYR A 340 -5.17 8.78 3.63
N LYS A 341 -4.01 9.15 3.08
CA LYS A 341 -3.25 10.36 3.40
C LYS A 341 -3.02 11.24 2.17
N PHE A 342 -2.63 10.66 1.04
CA PHE A 342 -2.32 11.40 -0.18
C PHE A 342 -2.80 10.65 -1.44
N PRO A 343 -3.37 11.36 -2.43
CA PRO A 343 -3.53 10.84 -3.78
C PRO A 343 -2.18 10.60 -4.48
N PRO A 344 -2.15 9.88 -5.62
CA PRO A 344 -1.01 9.89 -6.53
C PRO A 344 -0.59 11.32 -6.89
N VAL A 345 0.71 11.56 -7.04
CA VAL A 345 1.27 12.92 -7.13
C VAL A 345 2.38 13.02 -8.17
N TRP A 346 2.28 14.04 -9.02
CA TRP A 346 3.37 14.45 -9.90
C TRP A 346 4.38 15.30 -9.13
N VAL A 347 5.65 14.95 -9.28
CA VAL A 347 6.79 15.66 -8.67
C VAL A 347 7.93 15.74 -9.69
N THR A 348 8.65 16.87 -9.71
CA THR A 348 9.77 17.06 -10.64
C THR A 348 10.88 16.04 -10.40
N ALA A 349 11.55 15.61 -11.46
CA ALA A 349 12.65 14.65 -11.39
C ALA A 349 13.78 15.14 -10.46
N GLN A 350 14.04 16.45 -10.43
CA GLN A 350 14.99 17.07 -9.51
C GLN A 350 14.57 16.96 -8.04
N ALA A 351 13.29 17.21 -7.72
CA ALA A 351 12.79 17.12 -6.35
C ALA A 351 12.75 15.67 -5.86
N LEU A 352 12.30 14.73 -6.71
CA LEU A 352 12.34 13.30 -6.40
C LEU A 352 13.78 12.79 -6.22
N TYR A 353 14.71 13.18 -7.09
CA TYR A 353 16.13 12.86 -6.95
C TYR A 353 16.69 13.39 -5.61
N ASN A 354 16.39 14.63 -5.23
CA ASN A 354 16.83 15.20 -3.96
C ASN A 354 16.23 14.43 -2.76
N ALA A 355 14.96 14.04 -2.83
CA ALA A 355 14.29 13.26 -1.80
C ALA A 355 14.84 11.83 -1.66
N MET A 356 15.31 11.23 -2.76
CA MET A 356 16.04 9.96 -2.75
C MET A 356 17.51 10.12 -2.35
N ALA A 357 18.12 11.29 -2.55
CA ALA A 357 19.48 11.62 -2.12
C ALA A 357 19.61 11.87 -0.61
N THR A 358 18.52 11.76 0.14
CA THR A 358 18.52 11.78 1.61
C THR A 358 19.14 10.50 2.19
N VAL A 359 19.49 10.55 3.48
CA VAL A 359 20.09 9.43 4.21
C VAL A 359 19.02 8.70 5.01
N ASP A 360 18.93 7.38 4.85
CA ASP A 360 18.33 6.51 5.84
C ASP A 360 19.35 6.20 6.95
N ARG A 361 18.97 6.41 8.22
CA ARG A 361 19.81 6.15 9.39
C ARG A 361 20.05 4.66 9.63
N CYS A 362 19.15 3.81 9.15
CA CYS A 362 19.29 2.35 9.18
C CYS A 362 18.93 1.75 7.81
N GLY A 363 19.57 2.27 6.76
CA GLY A 363 19.37 1.79 5.39
C GLY A 363 19.97 0.41 5.12
N SER A 364 20.75 -0.13 6.06
CA SER A 364 21.18 -1.53 6.13
C SER A 364 21.39 -1.93 7.60
N TYR A 365 21.13 -3.19 7.93
CA TYR A 365 21.47 -3.84 9.21
C TYR A 365 21.54 -5.37 8.99
N ASP A 366 21.85 -6.12 10.03
CA ASP A 366 21.97 -7.59 10.03
C ASP A 366 20.61 -8.33 9.91
N PHE A 367 19.77 -7.97 8.92
CA PHE A 367 18.45 -8.59 8.72
C PHE A 367 18.57 -10.02 8.13
N PRO A 368 17.61 -10.93 8.40
CA PRO A 368 16.45 -10.75 9.28
C PRO A 368 16.81 -10.76 10.79
N ARG A 369 17.78 -11.59 11.19
CA ARG A 369 17.99 -12.01 12.59
C ARG A 369 18.50 -10.92 13.55
N GLY A 370 18.98 -9.79 13.04
CA GLY A 370 19.48 -8.69 13.85
C GLY A 370 18.46 -8.19 14.86
N GLN A 371 17.16 -8.25 14.53
CA GLN A 371 16.07 -7.84 15.42
C GLN A 371 15.86 -8.79 16.61
N GLU A 372 16.34 -10.05 16.54
CA GLU A 372 16.36 -10.98 17.69
C GLU A 372 17.22 -10.46 18.86
N LYS A 373 18.17 -9.54 18.56
CA LYS A 373 19.05 -8.90 19.56
C LYS A 373 18.36 -7.79 20.35
N LEU A 374 17.16 -7.35 19.93
CA LEU A 374 16.35 -6.34 20.62
C LEU A 374 15.59 -6.98 21.80
N THR A 375 16.32 -7.49 22.79
CA THR A 375 15.75 -8.19 23.94
C THR A 375 15.19 -7.21 24.96
N ASP A 376 13.86 -7.20 25.14
CA ASP A 376 13.20 -6.15 25.91
C ASP A 376 13.23 -6.34 27.44
N ASN A 377 13.78 -7.46 27.94
CA ASN A 377 13.84 -7.81 29.36
C ASN A 377 15.27 -8.05 29.84
N LYS A 378 15.65 -7.39 30.94
CA LYS A 378 16.86 -7.73 31.70
C LYS A 378 16.56 -8.77 32.78
N SER A 379 17.61 -9.42 33.28
CA SER A 379 17.55 -10.41 34.37
C SER A 379 17.05 -9.84 35.71
N ASP A 380 17.01 -8.52 35.87
CA ASP A 380 16.47 -7.82 37.05
C ASP A 380 14.96 -7.51 36.94
N GLY A 381 14.30 -7.91 35.85
CA GLY A 381 12.89 -7.62 35.57
C GLY A 381 12.63 -6.20 35.04
N SER A 382 13.66 -5.38 34.85
CA SER A 382 13.53 -4.10 34.15
C SER A 382 13.51 -4.29 32.63
N THR A 383 12.73 -3.47 31.94
CA THR A 383 12.77 -3.39 30.47
C THR A 383 13.78 -2.34 30.00
N ASN A 384 14.51 -2.64 28.93
CA ASN A 384 15.40 -1.69 28.26
C ASN A 384 14.74 -0.93 27.10
N ARG A 385 13.51 -1.34 26.71
CA ARG A 385 12.66 -0.78 25.63
C ARG A 385 13.36 -0.66 24.29
N LEU A 386 14.16 -1.67 23.93
CA LEU A 386 14.81 -1.73 22.63
C LEU A 386 13.91 -2.29 21.53
N PHE A 387 12.91 -3.08 21.89
CA PHE A 387 11.91 -3.65 20.99
C PHE A 387 10.80 -2.64 20.68
N ASN A 388 10.33 -1.91 21.70
CA ASN A 388 9.33 -0.85 21.57
C ASN A 388 9.79 0.46 22.24
N PRO A 389 10.76 1.18 21.64
CA PRO A 389 11.25 2.47 22.14
C PRO A 389 10.15 3.55 22.14
N ILE A 390 10.06 4.30 23.24
CA ILE A 390 9.11 5.41 23.43
C ILE A 390 9.80 6.76 23.26
N THR A 391 11.12 6.80 23.46
CA THR A 391 11.98 7.99 23.36
C THR A 391 13.02 7.83 22.24
N GLU A 392 13.50 8.95 21.69
CA GLU A 392 14.59 8.96 20.71
C GLU A 392 15.85 8.26 21.26
N GLU A 393 16.17 8.40 22.55
CA GLU A 393 17.35 7.74 23.14
C GLU A 393 17.20 6.21 23.24
N GLU A 394 15.98 5.69 23.48
CA GLU A 394 15.70 4.26 23.39
C GLU A 394 15.85 3.78 21.94
N TYR A 395 15.29 4.53 20.97
CA TYR A 395 15.39 4.21 19.54
C TYR A 395 16.84 4.20 19.04
N GLU A 396 17.65 5.20 19.40
CA GLU A 396 19.08 5.24 19.06
C GLU A 396 19.88 4.08 19.66
N ARG A 397 19.45 3.55 20.82
CA ARG A 397 20.05 2.34 21.40
C ARG A 397 19.65 1.10 20.59
N SER A 398 18.40 1.00 20.13
CA SER A 398 17.98 -0.07 19.21
C SER A 398 18.79 -0.06 17.92
N LEU A 399 18.95 1.11 17.27
CA LEU A 399 19.74 1.22 16.03
C LEU A 399 21.21 0.82 16.23
N LYS A 400 21.79 1.12 17.39
CA LYS A 400 23.16 0.67 17.75
C LYS A 400 23.24 -0.85 17.93
N VAL A 401 22.26 -1.48 18.59
CA VAL A 401 22.23 -2.94 18.78
C VAL A 401 22.06 -3.69 17.45
N LEU A 402 21.33 -3.11 16.50
CA LEU A 402 21.19 -3.64 15.14
C LEU A 402 22.45 -3.49 14.28
N ASN A 403 23.45 -2.72 14.73
CA ASN A 403 24.57 -2.23 13.93
C ASN A 403 24.09 -1.53 12.64
N CYS A 404 23.08 -0.66 12.77
CA CYS A 404 22.53 0.08 11.63
C CYS A 404 23.58 0.89 10.88
N GLU A 405 23.66 0.68 9.57
CA GLU A 405 24.49 1.46 8.67
C GLU A 405 23.63 2.50 7.94
N ALA A 406 24.11 3.74 7.94
CA ALA A 406 23.50 4.80 7.16
C ALA A 406 23.71 4.57 5.66
N ARG A 407 22.64 4.58 4.87
CA ARG A 407 22.68 4.46 3.40
C ARG A 407 21.82 5.54 2.76
N LYS A 408 22.15 5.94 1.53
CA LYS A 408 21.27 6.82 0.75
C LYS A 408 19.96 6.08 0.43
N ARG A 409 18.86 6.81 0.28
CA ARG A 409 17.62 6.25 -0.29
C ARG A 409 17.80 6.04 -1.80
N GLY A 410 16.75 5.71 -2.54
CA GLY A 410 16.90 5.35 -3.95
C GLY A 410 15.76 4.52 -4.50
N TYR A 411 16.03 3.78 -5.57
CA TYR A 411 15.01 3.06 -6.32
C TYR A 411 15.42 1.62 -6.63
N LEU A 412 14.41 0.81 -6.95
CA LEU A 412 14.51 -0.56 -7.41
C LEU A 412 13.92 -0.63 -8.81
N ILE A 413 14.61 -1.30 -9.73
CA ILE A 413 14.06 -1.70 -11.02
C ILE A 413 13.94 -3.22 -11.02
N LEU A 414 12.71 -3.71 -10.92
CA LEU A 414 12.37 -5.10 -11.23
C LEU A 414 12.16 -5.17 -12.75
N LYS A 415 12.86 -6.07 -13.45
CA LYS A 415 12.67 -6.27 -14.90
C LYS A 415 12.87 -7.73 -15.29
N LYS A 416 12.19 -8.18 -16.35
CA LYS A 416 12.53 -9.45 -17.00
C LYS A 416 13.86 -9.29 -17.77
N LYS A 417 14.73 -10.30 -17.68
CA LYS A 417 15.99 -10.36 -18.43
C LYS A 417 15.68 -10.56 -19.93
N SER A 418 16.44 -9.88 -20.78
CA SER A 418 16.44 -10.18 -22.22
C SER A 418 16.96 -11.61 -22.43
N SER A 419 16.18 -12.41 -23.15
CA SER A 419 16.51 -13.77 -23.60
C SER A 419 17.54 -13.76 -24.73
#